data_AF-A0A1F2RDV4-F1
#
_entry.id   AF-A0A1F2RDV4-F1
#
_cell.length_a   1.000
_cell.length_b   1.000
_cell.length_c   1.000
_cell.angle_alpha   90.00
_cell.angle_beta   90.00
_cell.angle_gamma   90.00
#
_symmetry.space_group_name_H-M   'P 1'
#
loop_
_entity.id
_entity.type
_entity.pdbx_description
1 polymer ?
#
loop_
_entity_poly.entity_id
_entity_poly.type
_entity_poly.pdbx_seq_one_letter_code
_entity_poly.pdbx_strand_id
1 'polypeptide(L)'
;MKSSDFNYLTRHLDYLKEYELGLEVADKLLQFVETHGEFNIENPEHRKALIQLYGNKLDLLDKADKWGDYMKLVEVLRQRSELQIASQPVTEEAYKKLKDLLKGDYPKSYKAQVAEMVAEMERGEWSSDSSGARVIKCGPKHLVESWGFKDRIRVIQKKLSRRGQGKTVDHLRHKQVWQLTEEEYQNRIEWLKRWREFCHRVDELMKTPRTSS
;
A
#
# COMPACT_ATOMS: atom_id res chain seq x y z
N MET A 1 -15.88 13.45 -3.93
CA MET A 1 -15.10 12.65 -4.91
C MET A 1 -15.37 11.18 -4.63
N LYS A 2 -15.70 10.35 -5.64
CA LYS A 2 -15.95 8.92 -5.39
C LYS A 2 -14.62 8.20 -5.12
N SER A 3 -14.63 7.16 -4.28
CA SER A 3 -13.45 6.32 -3.98
C SER A 3 -12.83 5.70 -5.25
N SER A 4 -13.63 5.49 -6.30
CA SER A 4 -13.19 5.04 -7.62
C SER A 4 -12.25 6.03 -8.32
N ASP A 5 -12.57 7.33 -8.28
CA ASP A 5 -11.81 8.37 -8.97
C ASP A 5 -10.46 8.59 -8.29
N PHE A 6 -10.44 8.43 -6.97
CA PHE A 6 -9.22 8.48 -6.16
C PHE A 6 -8.24 7.34 -6.48
N ASN A 7 -8.74 6.11 -6.51
CA ASN A 7 -7.97 4.93 -6.87
C ASN A 7 -7.46 4.99 -8.32
N TYR A 8 -8.28 5.54 -9.21
CA TYR A 8 -7.91 5.78 -10.60
C TYR A 8 -6.73 6.76 -10.71
N LEU A 9 -6.83 7.95 -10.12
CA LEU A 9 -5.80 8.98 -10.23
C LEU A 9 -4.44 8.55 -9.65
N THR A 10 -4.43 7.98 -8.45
CA THR A 10 -3.18 7.60 -7.78
C THR A 10 -2.48 6.41 -8.45
N ARG A 11 -3.24 5.41 -8.90
CA ARG A 11 -2.68 4.21 -9.56
C ARG A 11 -2.10 4.52 -10.94
N HIS A 12 -2.64 5.52 -11.64
CA HIS A 12 -2.19 5.86 -12.99
C HIS A 12 -0.98 6.81 -13.01
N LEU A 13 -0.82 7.69 -12.03
CA LEU A 13 0.38 8.53 -11.90
C LEU A 13 1.63 7.69 -11.55
N ASP A 14 1.48 6.73 -10.64
CA ASP A 14 2.53 5.74 -10.35
C ASP A 14 2.92 4.94 -11.60
N TYR A 15 1.92 4.47 -12.34
CA TYR A 15 2.14 3.71 -13.57
C TYR A 15 2.86 4.52 -14.66
N LEU A 16 2.60 5.82 -14.77
CA LEU A 16 3.31 6.71 -15.69
C LEU A 16 4.69 7.14 -15.18
N LYS A 17 5.06 6.77 -13.95
CA LYS A 17 6.29 7.20 -13.28
C LYS A 17 6.38 8.71 -13.06
N GLU A 18 5.22 9.35 -12.99
CA GLU A 18 5.00 10.77 -12.74
C GLU A 18 4.92 11.02 -11.22
N TYR A 19 5.92 10.58 -10.47
CA TYR A 19 5.81 10.51 -9.02
C TYR A 19 5.74 11.90 -8.36
N GLU A 20 6.42 12.91 -8.92
CA GLU A 20 6.37 14.27 -8.39
C GLU A 20 4.99 14.91 -8.57
N LEU A 21 4.40 14.78 -9.77
CA LEU A 21 3.01 15.18 -10.01
C LEU A 21 2.05 14.38 -9.11
N GLY A 22 2.31 13.08 -8.94
CA GLY A 22 1.60 12.23 -7.98
C GLY A 22 1.62 12.78 -6.56
N LEU A 23 2.77 13.29 -6.09
CA LEU A 23 2.90 13.90 -4.77
C LEU A 23 2.08 15.19 -4.67
N GLU A 24 2.13 16.07 -5.67
CA GLU A 24 1.32 17.30 -5.67
C GLU A 24 -0.18 17.00 -5.59
N VAL A 25 -0.64 15.98 -6.32
CA VAL A 25 -2.03 15.53 -6.28
C VAL A 25 -2.36 14.95 -4.90
N ALA A 26 -1.48 14.11 -4.34
CA ALA A 26 -1.67 13.53 -3.01
C ALA A 26 -1.76 14.62 -1.92
N ASP A 27 -0.94 15.66 -2.00
CA ASP A 27 -0.94 16.79 -1.06
C ASP A 27 -2.25 17.58 -1.14
N LYS A 28 -2.71 17.92 -2.35
CA LYS A 28 -4.00 18.61 -2.55
C LYS A 28 -5.17 17.80 -2.01
N LEU A 29 -5.15 16.48 -2.21
CA LEU A 29 -6.20 15.59 -1.73
C LEU A 29 -6.20 15.45 -0.20
N LEU A 30 -5.02 15.35 0.42
CA LEU A 30 -4.91 15.35 1.88
C LEU A 30 -5.38 16.68 2.47
N GLN A 31 -4.99 17.81 1.88
CA GLN A 31 -5.47 19.13 2.30
C GLN A 31 -7.00 19.25 2.16
N PHE A 32 -7.57 18.76 1.07
CA PHE A 32 -9.01 18.71 0.89
C PHE A 32 -9.67 17.91 2.01
N VAL A 33 -9.17 16.71 2.31
CA VAL A 33 -9.69 15.85 3.37
C VAL A 33 -9.60 16.51 4.76
N GLU A 34 -8.52 17.24 5.05
CA GLU A 34 -8.31 17.92 6.33
C GLU A 34 -9.16 19.19 6.49
N THR A 35 -9.56 19.83 5.40
CA THR A 35 -10.29 21.13 5.42
C THR A 35 -11.77 21.02 5.11
N HIS A 36 -12.23 19.89 4.55
CA HIS A 36 -13.61 19.73 4.14
C HIS A 36 -14.49 19.21 5.28
N GLY A 37 -15.44 20.03 5.73
CA GLY A 37 -16.27 19.76 6.92
C GLY A 37 -17.14 18.49 6.86
N GLU A 38 -17.39 17.95 5.67
CA GLU A 38 -18.13 16.68 5.51
C GLU A 38 -17.24 15.44 5.71
N PHE A 39 -15.92 15.60 5.70
CA PHE A 39 -15.01 14.49 5.93
C PHE A 39 -14.95 14.14 7.42
N ASN A 40 -15.65 13.07 7.79
CA ASN A 40 -15.67 12.55 9.14
C ASN A 40 -14.79 11.28 9.29
N ILE A 41 -13.72 11.34 10.08
CA ILE A 41 -12.84 10.19 10.40
C ILE A 41 -13.57 9.05 11.12
N GLU A 42 -14.66 9.36 11.83
CA GLU A 42 -15.47 8.33 12.49
C GLU A 42 -16.23 7.46 11.49
N ASN A 43 -16.46 7.95 10.27
CA ASN A 43 -16.98 7.13 9.18
C ASN A 43 -15.90 6.13 8.70
N PRO A 44 -16.15 4.80 8.73
CA PRO A 44 -15.19 3.79 8.31
C PRO A 44 -14.68 3.95 6.87
N GLU A 45 -15.53 4.39 5.93
CA GLU A 45 -15.14 4.58 4.52
C GLU A 45 -14.20 5.78 4.36
N HIS A 46 -14.45 6.86 5.10
CA HIS A 46 -13.57 8.02 5.12
C HIS A 46 -12.22 7.68 5.76
N ARG A 47 -12.23 7.00 6.92
CA ARG A 47 -11.01 6.53 7.59
C ARG A 47 -10.17 5.65 6.66
N LYS A 48 -10.81 4.72 5.95
CA LYS A 48 -10.17 3.86 4.94
C LYS A 48 -9.57 4.69 3.80
N ALA A 49 -10.28 5.69 3.29
CA ALA A 49 -9.77 6.59 2.27
C ALA A 49 -8.54 7.39 2.74
N LEU A 50 -8.55 7.88 3.99
CA LEU A 50 -7.40 8.59 4.57
C LEU A 50 -6.18 7.69 4.72
N ILE A 51 -6.36 6.46 5.23
CA ILE A 51 -5.29 5.46 5.33
C ILE A 51 -4.70 5.20 3.94
N GLN A 52 -5.55 5.08 2.92
CA GLN A 52 -5.12 4.85 1.55
C GLN A 52 -4.36 6.05 0.97
N LEU A 53 -4.81 7.27 1.24
CA LEU A 53 -4.12 8.52 0.86
C LEU A 53 -2.69 8.57 1.42
N TYR A 54 -2.53 8.29 2.72
CA TYR A 54 -1.21 8.28 3.33
C TYR A 54 -0.34 7.13 2.84
N GLY A 55 -0.92 5.94 2.63
CA GLY A 55 -0.21 4.83 2.04
C GLY A 55 0.34 5.15 0.65
N ASN A 56 -0.49 5.78 -0.21
CA ASN A 56 -0.10 6.20 -1.54
C ASN A 56 0.96 7.31 -1.51
N LYS A 57 0.83 8.30 -0.62
CA LYS A 57 1.83 9.36 -0.46
C LYS A 57 3.18 8.80 -0.05
N LEU A 58 3.22 7.85 0.89
CA LEU A 58 4.46 7.18 1.28
C LEU A 58 5.10 6.43 0.10
N ASP A 59 4.32 5.69 -0.69
CA ASP A 59 4.82 5.00 -1.87
C ASP A 59 5.41 5.97 -2.92
N LEU A 60 4.70 7.07 -3.20
CA LEU A 60 5.17 8.12 -4.10
C LEU A 60 6.45 8.80 -3.61
N LEU A 61 6.57 9.09 -2.31
CA LEU A 61 7.78 9.70 -1.72
C LEU A 61 9.01 8.80 -1.92
N ASP A 62 8.83 7.49 -1.72
CA ASP A 62 9.91 6.54 -1.91
C ASP A 62 10.28 6.34 -3.40
N LYS A 63 9.29 6.34 -4.29
CA LYS A 63 9.50 6.26 -5.75
C LYS A 63 10.09 7.52 -6.36
N ALA A 64 9.80 8.68 -5.78
CA ALA A 64 10.42 9.97 -6.14
C ALA A 64 11.80 10.18 -5.49
N ASP A 65 12.36 9.17 -4.80
CA ASP A 65 13.62 9.25 -4.06
C ASP A 65 13.65 10.32 -2.94
N LYS A 66 12.48 10.79 -2.49
CA LYS A 66 12.29 11.76 -1.38
C LYS A 66 12.29 11.04 -0.02
N TRP A 67 13.31 10.21 0.21
CA TRP A 67 13.42 9.33 1.39
C TRP A 67 13.48 10.07 2.72
N GLY A 68 14.04 11.28 2.76
CA GLY A 68 14.04 12.11 3.98
C GLY A 68 12.62 12.52 4.37
N ASP A 69 11.82 12.93 3.39
CA ASP A 69 10.43 13.34 3.61
C ASP A 69 9.52 12.14 3.89
N TYR A 70 9.83 10.97 3.30
CA TYR A 70 9.22 9.71 3.70
C TYR A 70 9.37 9.47 5.21
N MET A 71 10.59 9.59 5.74
CA MET A 71 10.83 9.35 7.16
C MET A 71 10.14 10.38 8.05
N LYS A 72 10.14 11.67 7.66
CA LYS A 72 9.38 12.70 8.39
C LYS A 72 7.89 12.37 8.42
N LEU A 73 7.31 11.97 7.29
CA LEU A 73 5.90 11.60 7.21
C LEU A 73 5.60 10.39 8.09
N VAL A 74 6.46 9.37 8.11
CA VAL A 74 6.29 8.21 9.02
C VAL A 74 6.20 8.64 10.48
N GLU A 75 7.07 9.56 10.93
CA GLU A 75 7.01 10.05 12.32
C GLU A 75 5.71 10.82 12.60
N VAL A 76 5.24 11.63 11.66
CA VAL A 76 3.94 12.31 11.79
C VAL A 76 2.81 11.29 11.88
N LEU A 77 2.80 10.27 11.02
CA LEU A 77 1.75 9.27 11.00
C LEU A 77 1.72 8.42 12.26
N ARG A 78 2.87 8.12 12.89
CA ARG A 78 2.91 7.39 14.18
C ARG A 78 2.09 8.06 15.28
N GLN A 79 1.93 9.38 15.22
CA GLN A 79 1.14 10.14 16.21
C GLN A 79 -0.37 10.11 15.91
N ARG A 80 -0.78 9.60 14.75
CA ARG A 80 -2.17 9.56 14.29
C ARG A 80 -2.83 8.22 14.61
N SER A 81 -3.24 8.06 15.86
CA SER A 81 -3.83 6.81 16.39
C SER A 81 -5.01 6.26 15.58
N GLU A 82 -5.72 7.10 14.84
CA GLU A 82 -6.87 6.77 14.00
C GLU A 82 -6.51 5.98 12.73
N LEU A 83 -5.24 5.93 12.34
CA LEU A 83 -4.77 5.25 11.12
C LEU A 83 -4.60 3.74 11.34
N GLN A 84 -5.64 3.09 11.85
CA GLN A 84 -5.69 1.66 12.10
C GLN A 84 -6.21 0.89 10.88
N ILE A 85 -5.50 -0.15 10.48
CA ILE A 85 -5.86 -1.08 9.41
C ILE A 85 -6.36 -2.37 10.04
N ALA A 86 -7.50 -2.86 9.56
CA ALA A 86 -7.98 -4.18 9.91
C ALA A 86 -7.02 -5.26 9.42
N SER A 87 -6.66 -6.19 10.29
CA SER A 87 -5.90 -7.38 9.90
C SER A 87 -6.83 -8.34 9.15
N GLN A 88 -6.40 -8.80 7.97
CA GLN A 88 -7.11 -9.87 7.26
C GLN A 88 -6.98 -11.16 8.08
N PRO A 89 -8.07 -11.94 8.25
CA PRO A 89 -7.98 -13.26 8.89
C PRO A 89 -6.98 -14.16 8.16
N VAL A 90 -6.17 -14.88 8.91
CA VAL A 90 -5.18 -15.82 8.36
C VAL A 90 -5.69 -17.22 8.54
N THR A 91 -5.75 -18.02 7.47
CA THR A 91 -6.19 -19.42 7.56
C THR A 91 -5.21 -20.26 8.35
N GLU A 92 -5.71 -21.32 9.00
CA GLU A 92 -4.86 -22.29 9.69
C GLU A 92 -3.76 -22.86 8.77
N GLU A 93 -4.10 -23.11 7.51
CA GLU A 93 -3.13 -23.60 6.51
C GLU A 93 -2.03 -22.57 6.21
N ALA A 94 -2.38 -21.30 6.03
CA ALA A 94 -1.41 -20.24 5.82
C ALA A 94 -0.50 -20.06 7.04
N TYR A 95 -1.05 -20.13 8.26
CA TYR A 95 -0.27 -20.11 9.49
C TYR A 95 0.72 -21.27 9.57
N LYS A 96 0.30 -22.51 9.27
CA LYS A 96 1.20 -23.68 9.24
C LYS A 96 2.33 -23.50 8.24
N LYS A 97 2.02 -23.03 7.02
CA LYS A 97 3.04 -22.72 6.00
C LYS A 97 4.07 -21.71 6.50
N LEU A 98 3.64 -20.66 7.20
CA LEU A 98 4.56 -19.68 7.80
C LEU A 98 5.48 -20.31 8.86
N LYS A 99 4.96 -21.21 9.72
CA LYS A 99 5.81 -21.91 10.70
C LYS A 99 6.84 -22.81 10.03
N ASP A 100 6.48 -23.46 8.92
CA ASP A 100 7.43 -24.33 8.20
C ASP A 100 8.53 -23.53 7.49
N LEU A 101 8.24 -22.31 7.01
CA LEU A 101 9.25 -21.41 6.47
C LEU A 101 10.35 -21.06 7.50
N LEU A 102 10.06 -21.08 8.80
CA LEU A 102 11.08 -20.87 9.84
C LEU A 102 12.12 -21.99 9.90
N LYS A 103 11.73 -23.21 9.51
CA LYS A 103 12.60 -24.40 9.51
C LYS A 103 13.41 -24.54 8.23
N GLY A 104 12.94 -23.97 7.11
CA GLY A 104 13.60 -24.05 5.81
C GLY A 104 14.94 -23.32 5.73
N ASP A 105 15.71 -23.52 4.66
CA ASP A 105 17.00 -22.83 4.47
C ASP A 105 16.82 -21.46 3.80
N TYR A 106 16.39 -20.48 4.59
CA TYR A 106 16.17 -19.10 4.15
C TYR A 106 17.12 -18.11 4.83
N PRO A 107 17.39 -16.95 4.20
CA PRO A 107 18.19 -15.89 4.81
C PRO A 107 17.69 -15.49 6.20
N LYS A 108 18.62 -15.22 7.13
CA LYS A 108 18.30 -14.86 8.53
C LYS A 108 17.32 -13.68 8.64
N SER A 109 17.44 -12.68 7.77
CA SER A 109 16.53 -11.52 7.74
C SER A 109 15.10 -11.92 7.36
N TYR A 110 14.95 -12.85 6.43
CA TYR A 110 13.65 -13.37 6.02
C TYR A 110 13.01 -14.18 7.16
N LYS A 111 13.78 -15.09 7.78
CA LYS A 111 13.31 -15.85 8.95
C LYS A 111 12.90 -14.94 10.11
N ALA A 112 13.61 -13.85 10.35
CA ALA A 112 13.25 -12.88 11.38
C ALA A 112 11.90 -12.20 11.09
N GLN A 113 11.64 -11.82 9.83
CA GLN A 113 10.34 -11.28 9.41
C GLN A 113 9.22 -12.31 9.61
N VAL A 114 9.42 -13.55 9.14
CA VAL A 114 8.44 -14.63 9.32
C VAL A 114 8.20 -14.92 10.80
N ALA A 115 9.23 -14.87 11.65
CA ALA A 115 9.10 -15.11 13.08
C ALA A 115 8.26 -14.02 13.76
N GLU A 116 8.48 -12.77 13.38
CA GLU A 116 7.69 -11.64 13.87
C GLU A 116 6.21 -11.78 13.43
N MET A 117 5.95 -12.26 12.20
CA MET A 117 4.59 -12.58 11.71
C MET A 117 3.92 -13.71 12.51
N VAL A 118 4.65 -14.80 12.75
CA VAL A 118 4.14 -15.96 13.51
C VAL A 118 3.85 -15.56 14.96
N ALA A 119 4.76 -14.81 15.61
CA ALA A 119 4.56 -14.33 16.98
C ALA A 119 3.36 -13.39 17.13
N GLU A 120 3.03 -12.65 16.07
CA GLU A 120 1.82 -11.85 16.04
C GLU A 120 0.56 -12.71 15.93
N MET A 121 0.57 -13.71 15.04
CA MET A 121 -0.54 -14.67 14.89
C MET A 121 -0.78 -15.49 16.16
N GLU A 122 0.29 -15.83 16.90
CA GLU A 122 0.20 -16.53 18.18
C GLU A 122 -0.47 -15.70 19.29
N ARG A 123 -0.52 -14.37 19.13
CA ARG A 123 -1.28 -13.46 20.01
C ARG A 123 -2.71 -13.20 19.51
N GLY A 124 -3.04 -13.67 18.30
CA GLY A 124 -4.37 -13.53 17.71
C GLY A 124 -5.36 -14.54 18.28
N GLU A 125 -6.64 -14.35 17.96
CA GLU A 125 -7.72 -15.20 18.39
C GLU A 125 -8.13 -16.18 17.30
N TRP A 126 -8.22 -17.46 17.65
CA TRP A 126 -8.76 -18.48 16.76
C TRP A 126 -10.28 -18.37 16.67
N SER A 127 -10.81 -18.41 15.45
CA SER A 127 -12.25 -18.46 15.18
C SER A 127 -12.54 -19.28 13.92
N SER A 128 -13.80 -19.44 13.59
CA SER A 128 -14.24 -19.97 12.30
C SER A 128 -14.81 -18.85 11.44
N ASP A 129 -14.53 -18.90 10.14
CA ASP A 129 -15.19 -18.02 9.16
C ASP A 129 -16.60 -18.53 8.80
N SER A 130 -17.29 -17.83 7.90
CA SER A 130 -18.64 -18.18 7.46
C SER A 130 -18.73 -19.53 6.72
N SER A 131 -17.59 -20.08 6.27
CA SER A 131 -17.51 -21.40 5.65
C SER A 131 -17.11 -22.51 6.64
N GLY A 132 -16.91 -22.17 7.91
CA GLY A 132 -16.45 -23.08 8.95
C GLY A 132 -14.92 -23.29 8.96
N ALA A 133 -14.18 -22.62 8.07
CA ALA A 133 -12.73 -22.72 8.03
C ALA A 133 -12.11 -22.02 9.24
N ARG A 134 -11.10 -22.66 9.84
CA ARG A 134 -10.44 -22.15 11.03
C ARG A 134 -9.45 -21.04 10.65
N VAL A 135 -9.60 -19.87 11.27
CA VAL A 135 -8.82 -18.67 11.00
C VAL A 135 -8.31 -18.01 12.27
N ILE A 136 -7.17 -17.33 12.17
CA ILE A 136 -6.61 -16.47 13.21
C ILE A 136 -7.02 -15.04 12.88
N LYS A 137 -7.68 -14.37 13.82
CA LYS A 137 -7.97 -12.93 13.76
C LYS A 137 -6.95 -12.19 14.61
N CYS A 138 -6.15 -11.36 13.97
CA CYS A 138 -5.25 -10.45 14.66
C CYS A 138 -5.96 -9.12 14.92
N GLY A 139 -5.58 -8.42 15.99
CA GLY A 139 -6.07 -7.07 16.25
C GLY A 139 -5.77 -6.09 15.11
N PRO A 140 -6.43 -4.92 15.09
CA PRO A 140 -6.07 -3.85 14.16
C PRO A 140 -4.62 -3.41 14.38
N LYS A 141 -3.99 -2.92 13.30
CA LYS A 141 -2.62 -2.41 13.34
C LYS A 141 -2.56 -1.01 12.82
N HIS A 142 -1.68 -0.22 13.39
CA HIS A 142 -1.37 1.09 12.84
C HIS A 142 -0.76 0.96 11.43
N LEU A 143 -1.08 1.87 10.52
CA LEU A 143 -0.66 1.88 9.10
C LEU A 143 0.84 1.59 8.94
N VAL A 144 1.69 2.35 9.63
CA VAL A 144 3.15 2.22 9.54
C VAL A 144 3.72 0.99 10.28
N GLU A 145 2.90 0.34 11.10
CA GLU A 145 3.24 -0.92 11.79
C GLU A 145 2.75 -2.15 11.02
N SER A 146 2.11 -1.95 9.86
CA SER A 146 1.83 -3.07 8.95
C SER A 146 3.12 -3.59 8.34
N TRP A 147 3.16 -4.90 8.05
CA TRP A 147 4.35 -5.60 7.54
C TRP A 147 5.00 -4.92 6.35
N GLY A 148 4.19 -4.52 5.35
CA GLY A 148 4.68 -3.85 4.15
C GLY A 148 5.38 -2.52 4.45
N PHE A 149 4.82 -1.73 5.36
CA PHE A 149 5.43 -0.45 5.74
C PHE A 149 6.65 -0.61 6.66
N LYS A 150 6.63 -1.54 7.62
CA LYS A 150 7.80 -1.81 8.48
C LYS A 150 9.01 -2.22 7.65
N ASP A 151 8.82 -3.13 6.68
CA ASP A 151 9.91 -3.52 5.80
C ASP A 151 10.38 -2.35 4.93
N ARG A 152 9.44 -1.57 4.37
CA ARG A 152 9.79 -0.42 3.54
C ARG A 152 10.56 0.65 4.30
N ILE A 153 10.18 0.94 5.54
CA ILE A 153 10.91 1.84 6.44
C ILE A 153 12.35 1.35 6.63
N ARG A 154 12.57 0.05 6.91
CA ARG A 154 13.92 -0.52 7.05
C ARG A 154 14.74 -0.35 5.77
N VAL A 155 14.14 -0.61 4.61
CA VAL A 155 14.79 -0.43 3.29
C VAL A 155 15.18 1.04 3.09
N ILE A 156 14.30 1.99 3.39
CA ILE A 156 14.54 3.42 3.22
C ILE A 156 15.62 3.93 4.16
N GLN A 157 15.62 3.49 5.43
CA GLN A 157 16.70 3.78 6.38
C GLN A 157 18.05 3.27 5.85
N LYS A 158 18.10 2.07 5.26
CA LYS A 158 19.30 1.54 4.62
C LYS A 158 19.73 2.38 3.41
N LYS A 159 18.79 2.82 2.56
CA LYS A 159 19.08 3.73 1.43
C LYS A 159 19.69 5.05 1.92
N LEU A 160 19.10 5.67 2.94
CA LEU A 160 19.59 6.91 3.56
C LEU A 160 20.99 6.73 4.18
N SER A 161 21.19 5.66 4.95
CA SER A 161 22.50 5.34 5.55
C SER A 161 23.59 5.17 4.49
N ARG A 162 23.31 4.44 3.40
CA ARG A 162 24.26 4.28 2.28
C ARG A 162 24.60 5.62 1.63
N ARG A 163 23.58 6.45 1.37
CA ARG A 163 23.78 7.79 0.79
C ARG A 163 24.63 8.67 1.70
N GLY A 164 24.40 8.64 3.02
CA GLY A 164 25.22 9.36 4.01
C GLY A 164 26.68 8.89 4.08
N GLN A 165 26.95 7.65 3.70
CA GLN A 165 28.30 7.09 3.56
C GLN A 165 28.93 7.35 2.18
N GLY A 166 28.30 8.15 1.31
CA GLY A 166 28.77 8.41 -0.05
C GLY A 166 28.67 7.22 -1.01
N LYS A 167 27.95 6.14 -0.64
CA LYS A 167 27.78 4.96 -1.50
C LYS A 167 26.70 5.21 -2.54
N THR A 168 26.91 4.73 -3.77
CA THR A 168 25.84 4.74 -4.79
C THR A 168 24.64 3.94 -4.32
N VAL A 169 23.47 4.51 -4.63
CA VAL A 169 22.14 3.97 -4.38
C VAL A 169 21.33 3.89 -5.68
N ASP A 170 21.95 4.11 -6.84
CA ASP A 170 21.22 4.24 -8.11
C ASP A 170 20.47 2.96 -8.50
N HIS A 171 21.06 1.79 -8.23
CA HIS A 171 20.42 0.48 -8.38
C HIS A 171 19.23 0.25 -7.43
N LEU A 172 19.01 1.13 -6.45
CA LEU A 172 17.91 1.08 -5.48
C LEU A 172 16.83 2.14 -5.77
N ARG A 173 17.04 2.99 -6.79
CA ARG A 173 16.12 4.04 -7.20
C ARG A 173 15.09 3.50 -8.16
N HIS A 174 13.92 4.11 -8.17
CA HIS A 174 12.89 3.81 -9.16
C HIS A 174 13.15 4.63 -10.41
N LYS A 175 12.98 3.99 -11.58
CA LYS A 175 13.04 4.71 -12.86
C LYS A 175 11.91 5.76 -12.89
N GLN A 176 12.27 6.99 -13.24
CA GLN A 176 11.42 8.17 -13.35
C GLN A 176 10.86 8.32 -14.77
N VAL A 177 9.85 9.17 -14.96
CA VAL A 177 9.28 9.43 -16.29
C VAL A 177 10.32 9.93 -17.30
N TRP A 178 11.17 10.88 -16.90
CA TRP A 178 12.22 11.45 -17.78
C TRP A 178 13.33 10.45 -18.13
N GLN A 179 13.33 9.27 -17.51
CA GLN A 179 14.25 8.17 -17.82
C GLN A 179 13.62 7.15 -18.78
N LEU A 180 12.32 7.26 -19.08
CA LEU A 180 11.65 6.40 -20.05
C LEU A 180 12.03 6.79 -21.48
N THR A 181 12.10 5.81 -22.36
CA THR A 181 12.06 6.06 -23.81
C THR A 181 10.65 6.47 -24.24
N GLU A 182 10.55 7.14 -25.38
CA GLU A 182 9.24 7.49 -25.97
C GLU A 182 8.36 6.25 -26.16
N GLU A 183 8.94 5.15 -26.65
CA GLU A 183 8.22 3.89 -26.84
C GLU A 183 7.71 3.31 -25.50
N GLU A 184 8.53 3.31 -24.45
CA GLU A 184 8.11 2.86 -23.13
C GLU A 184 6.96 3.71 -22.58
N TYR A 185 7.01 5.02 -22.79
CA TYR A 185 5.98 5.96 -22.35
C TYR A 185 4.67 5.77 -23.12
N GLN A 186 4.73 5.67 -24.45
CA GLN A 186 3.55 5.44 -25.29
C GLN A 186 2.89 4.08 -25.00
N ASN A 187 3.68 3.03 -24.79
CA ASN A 187 3.17 1.72 -24.41
C ASN A 187 2.39 1.77 -23.08
N ARG A 188 2.87 2.59 -22.13
CA ARG A 188 2.15 2.82 -20.87
C ARG A 188 0.84 3.56 -21.11
N ILE A 189 0.85 4.65 -21.86
CA ILE A 189 -0.39 5.39 -22.20
C ILE A 189 -1.41 4.47 -22.87
N GLU A 190 -0.98 3.67 -23.84
CA GLU A 190 -1.85 2.75 -24.56
C GLU A 190 -2.46 1.68 -23.64
N TRP A 191 -1.67 1.13 -22.71
CA TRP A 191 -2.18 0.23 -21.70
C TRP A 191 -3.23 0.89 -20.81
N LEU A 192 -3.03 2.15 -20.40
CA LEU A 192 -4.00 2.90 -19.59
C LEU A 192 -5.33 3.11 -20.32
N LYS A 193 -5.29 3.43 -21.62
CA LYS A 193 -6.49 3.56 -22.45
C LYS A 193 -7.29 2.26 -22.48
N ARG A 194 -6.62 1.14 -22.77
CA ARG A 194 -7.24 -0.20 -22.81
C ARG A 194 -7.81 -0.61 -21.45
N TRP A 195 -7.09 -0.31 -20.37
CA TRP A 195 -7.57 -0.59 -19.02
C TRP A 195 -8.83 0.20 -18.68
N ARG A 196 -8.88 1.49 -19.05
CA ARG A 196 -10.07 2.32 -18.88
C ARG A 196 -11.27 1.76 -19.64
N GLU A 197 -11.09 1.36 -20.89
CA GLU A 197 -12.13 0.72 -21.69
C GLU A 197 -12.60 -0.62 -21.10
N PHE A 198 -11.68 -1.42 -20.57
CA PHE A 198 -12.02 -2.64 -19.84
C PHE A 198 -12.89 -2.35 -18.61
N CYS A 199 -12.50 -1.39 -17.76
CA CYS A 199 -13.29 -1.00 -16.60
C CYS A 199 -14.69 -0.50 -16.98
N HIS A 200 -14.81 0.32 -18.03
CA HIS A 200 -16.12 0.77 -18.52
C HIS A 200 -17.02 -0.40 -18.96
N ARG A 201 -16.47 -1.38 -19.70
CA ARG A 201 -17.23 -2.57 -20.11
C ARG A 201 -17.68 -3.43 -18.92
N VAL A 202 -16.84 -3.57 -17.90
CA VAL A 202 -17.21 -4.29 -16.67
C VAL A 202 -18.34 -3.57 -15.95
N ASP A 203 -18.29 -2.25 -15.83
CA ASP A 203 -19.36 -1.45 -15.22
C ASP A 203 -20.68 -1.55 -15.99
N GLU A 204 -20.65 -1.61 -17.32
CA GLU A 204 -21.83 -1.83 -18.16
C GLU A 204 -22.43 -3.22 -17.93
N LEU A 205 -21.59 -4.26 -17.92
CA LEU A 205 -22.01 -5.65 -17.67
C LEU A 205 -22.66 -5.80 -16.28
N MET A 206 -22.13 -5.11 -15.27
CA MET A 206 -22.65 -5.12 -13.90
C MET A 206 -23.95 -4.33 -13.72
N LYS A 207 -24.30 -3.44 -14.67
CA LYS A 207 -25.57 -2.69 -14.70
C LYS A 207 -26.68 -3.41 -15.44
N THR A 208 -26.36 -4.39 -16.29
CA THR A 208 -27.36 -5.25 -16.92
C THR A 208 -28.03 -6.11 -15.83
N PRO A 209 -29.37 -6.08 -15.68
CA PRO A 209 -30.06 -6.97 -14.77
C PRO A 209 -29.74 -8.41 -15.18
N ARG A 210 -29.35 -9.26 -14.22
CA ARG A 210 -29.37 -10.70 -14.46
C ARG A 210 -30.80 -11.06 -14.79
N THR A 211 -31.11 -11.28 -16.06
CA THR A 211 -32.33 -11.97 -16.46
C THR A 211 -32.20 -13.38 -15.93
N SER A 212 -32.86 -13.63 -14.80
CA SER A 212 -33.05 -14.97 -14.27
C SER A 212 -33.77 -15.81 -15.32
N SER A 213 -33.09 -16.84 -15.81
CA SER A 213 -33.70 -17.97 -16.52
C SER A 213 -33.55 -19.21 -15.66
#